data_AF-A0A832GKW5-F1
#
_entry.id   AF-A0A832GKW5-F1
#
_cell.length_a   1.000
_cell.length_b   1.000
_cell.length_c   1.000
_cell.angle_alpha   90.00
_cell.angle_beta   90.00
_cell.angle_gamma   90.00
#
_symmetry.space_group_name_H-M   'P 1'
#
loop_
_entity.id
_entity.type
_entity.pdbx_description
1 polymer ?
#
loop_
_entity_poly.entity_id
_entity_poly.type
_entity_poly.pdbx_seq_one_letter_code
_entity_poly.pdbx_strand_id
1 'polypeptide(L)'
;MMMRGTTLILAGAALCASFAFADGSKNAELQLAPPGQMVMPKRMMKVRWDNGRIVPATPWIELGDFAPAGPCDPNEVLVFDHFGTDASGNPIGGANCRSDFAPSRRWYFGPTAHNPYWANDIKTLVSAQYNGAAASSLTHAWFWNPPQAEQCIVLILTTEQMDAECQDVHDVFENPILDGVVLDYGVLNPGTGYYYSPVCLSPIGGIQLPATPADDGDAGTELLGGYAVIYASALDPNTGTVTYATTAQPMLWSMQDAGDIGSSTSLQWDDDSPTDGNHDPATECYDYTFQVCSNPPRVLGGMMAFWVTPSCQPNGGDVDGNGCVDDADLLAVLFAFGSTGSGLPEDTNCDQVVDDADLLEVLFNFGNGC
;
A
#
# COMPACT_ATOMS: atom_id res chain seq x y z
N MET A 1 37.17 -38.05 -43.50
CA MET A 1 37.33 -37.70 -42.07
C MET A 1 37.65 -36.22 -41.99
N MET A 2 36.63 -35.37 -41.87
CA MET A 2 36.76 -33.99 -41.38
C MET A 2 35.35 -33.49 -41.05
N MET A 3 35.17 -33.15 -39.77
CA MET A 3 33.90 -32.91 -39.10
C MET A 3 33.20 -31.64 -39.60
N ARG A 4 31.89 -31.74 -39.79
CA ARG A 4 30.97 -30.59 -39.84
C ARG A 4 30.84 -30.03 -38.43
N GLY A 5 31.31 -28.79 -38.21
CA GLY A 5 31.07 -28.05 -36.98
C GLY A 5 29.71 -27.36 -37.05
N THR A 6 28.73 -27.89 -36.34
CA THR A 6 27.44 -27.25 -36.11
C THR A 6 27.63 -26.23 -34.99
N THR A 7 27.57 -24.94 -35.31
CA THR A 7 27.57 -23.87 -34.31
C THR A 7 26.22 -23.87 -33.61
N LEU A 8 26.21 -24.33 -32.36
CA LEU A 8 25.05 -24.27 -31.46
C LEU A 8 24.97 -22.84 -30.92
N ILE A 9 23.95 -22.09 -31.36
CA ILE A 9 23.58 -20.81 -30.73
C ILE A 9 22.82 -21.18 -29.45
N LEU A 10 23.49 -21.10 -28.30
CA LEU A 10 22.84 -21.14 -27.00
C LEU A 10 22.12 -19.80 -26.81
N ALA A 11 20.80 -19.81 -26.99
CA ALA A 11 19.93 -18.79 -26.44
C ALA A 11 20.05 -18.88 -24.91
N GLY A 12 20.65 -17.87 -24.29
CA GLY A 12 20.68 -17.74 -22.85
C GLY A 12 19.27 -17.46 -22.35
N ALA A 13 18.60 -18.49 -21.83
CA ALA A 13 17.48 -18.29 -20.92
C ALA A 13 18.04 -17.61 -19.67
N ALA A 14 17.62 -16.37 -19.41
CA ALA A 14 17.77 -15.76 -18.11
C ALA A 14 16.92 -16.60 -17.15
N LEU A 15 17.57 -17.51 -16.41
CA LEU A 15 16.96 -18.07 -15.21
C LEU A 15 16.83 -16.92 -14.22
N CYS A 16 15.61 -16.37 -14.09
CA CYS A 16 15.22 -15.71 -12.85
C CYS A 16 15.34 -16.78 -11.76
N ALA A 17 16.38 -16.69 -10.94
CA ALA A 17 16.51 -17.54 -9.78
C ALA A 17 15.47 -17.05 -8.76
N SER A 18 14.32 -17.70 -8.73
CA SER A 18 13.40 -17.62 -7.60
C SER A 18 14.12 -18.21 -6.38
N PHE A 19 14.47 -17.34 -5.44
CA PHE A 19 14.93 -17.77 -4.13
C PHE A 19 13.68 -18.22 -3.37
N ALA A 20 13.40 -19.52 -3.36
CA ALA A 20 12.37 -20.04 -2.47
C ALA A 20 12.82 -19.83 -1.01
N PHE A 21 12.07 -19.02 -0.26
CA PHE A 21 12.34 -18.71 1.15
C PHE A 21 11.76 -19.83 2.03
N ALA A 22 12.54 -20.88 2.24
CA ALA A 22 12.07 -22.15 2.82
C ALA A 22 11.69 -22.10 4.33
N ASP A 23 11.83 -20.97 5.00
CA ASP A 23 11.56 -20.83 6.45
C ASP A 23 10.46 -19.81 6.80
N GLY A 24 9.70 -19.31 5.80
CA GLY A 24 8.64 -18.32 6.02
C GLY A 24 9.18 -16.92 6.38
N SER A 25 10.49 -16.70 6.27
CA SER A 25 11.11 -15.39 6.49
C SER A 25 11.98 -15.00 5.31
N LYS A 26 11.96 -13.71 4.95
CA LYS A 26 12.83 -13.18 3.90
C LYS A 26 14.25 -12.96 4.41
N ASN A 27 14.92 -14.03 4.87
CA ASN A 27 16.30 -14.02 5.38
C ASN A 27 17.39 -13.71 4.34
N ALA A 28 17.05 -13.20 3.16
CA ALA A 28 18.02 -12.69 2.20
C ALA A 28 18.79 -11.49 2.82
N GLU A 29 20.08 -11.38 2.49
CA GLU A 29 20.87 -10.20 2.84
C GLU A 29 20.26 -8.96 2.16
N LEU A 30 19.42 -8.22 2.88
CA LEU A 30 18.90 -6.93 2.46
C LEU A 30 20.04 -6.05 1.96
N GLN A 31 19.82 -5.43 0.81
CA GLN A 31 20.81 -4.55 0.18
C GLN A 31 20.36 -3.11 0.26
N LEU A 32 21.32 -2.18 0.18
CA LEU A 32 21.03 -0.77 0.03
C LEU A 32 21.00 -0.39 -1.43
N ALA A 33 19.84 0.05 -1.91
CA ALA A 33 19.69 0.53 -3.27
C ALA A 33 20.49 1.82 -3.49
N PRO A 34 20.91 2.10 -4.73
CA PRO A 34 21.34 3.43 -5.13
C PRO A 34 20.24 4.48 -4.90
N PRO A 35 20.58 5.79 -4.94
CA PRO A 35 19.63 6.88 -4.75
C PRO A 35 18.35 6.76 -5.59
N GLY A 36 17.21 7.06 -4.97
CA GLY A 36 15.92 7.13 -5.64
C GLY A 36 15.80 8.30 -6.61
N GLN A 37 15.05 8.09 -7.69
CA GLN A 37 14.65 9.12 -8.64
C GLN A 37 13.14 9.36 -8.54
N MET A 38 12.74 10.62 -8.38
CA MET A 38 11.33 10.98 -8.46
C MET A 38 10.83 10.87 -9.91
N VAL A 39 9.66 10.27 -10.07
CA VAL A 39 8.90 10.22 -11.32
C VAL A 39 7.45 10.58 -11.03
N MET A 40 6.76 11.09 -12.05
CA MET A 40 5.35 11.46 -11.95
C MET A 40 4.53 10.63 -12.93
N PRO A 41 3.32 10.17 -12.54
CA PRO A 41 2.41 9.53 -13.46
C PRO A 41 2.01 10.51 -14.57
N LYS A 42 1.94 10.03 -15.81
CA LYS A 42 1.44 10.79 -16.96
C LYS A 42 -0.07 10.91 -16.93
N ARG A 43 -0.74 9.89 -16.39
CA ARG A 43 -2.19 9.84 -16.20
C ARG A 43 -2.56 8.89 -15.07
N MET A 44 -3.76 9.06 -14.54
CA MET A 44 -4.32 8.17 -13.52
C MET A 44 -5.81 7.93 -13.72
N MET A 45 -6.32 6.86 -13.13
CA MET A 45 -7.75 6.60 -13.01
C MET A 45 -8.07 5.88 -11.70
N LYS A 46 -9.20 6.22 -11.08
CA LYS A 46 -9.81 5.39 -10.06
C LYS A 46 -10.34 4.10 -10.69
N VAL A 47 -10.07 2.98 -10.04
CA VAL A 47 -10.48 1.65 -10.50
C VAL A 47 -11.11 0.85 -9.38
N ARG A 48 -11.75 -0.23 -9.81
CA ARG A 48 -12.25 -1.30 -8.99
C ARG A 48 -11.68 -2.63 -9.47
N TRP A 49 -11.22 -3.48 -8.59
CA TRP A 49 -11.05 -4.91 -8.88
C TRP A 49 -12.42 -5.58 -8.76
N ASP A 50 -12.87 -6.24 -9.82
CA ASP A 50 -14.14 -6.98 -9.86
C ASP A 50 -13.92 -8.30 -10.61
N ASN A 51 -14.04 -9.42 -9.88
CA ASN A 51 -14.03 -10.78 -10.42
C ASN A 51 -12.83 -11.07 -11.37
N GLY A 52 -11.62 -10.81 -10.86
CA GLY A 52 -10.38 -11.10 -11.59
C GLY A 52 -9.96 -10.03 -12.60
N ARG A 53 -10.60 -8.85 -12.58
CA ARG A 53 -10.40 -7.81 -13.61
C ARG A 53 -10.44 -6.41 -13.03
N ILE A 54 -9.64 -5.54 -13.62
CA ILE A 54 -9.69 -4.10 -13.34
C ILE A 54 -10.82 -3.45 -14.14
N VAL A 55 -11.75 -2.82 -13.43
CA VAL A 55 -12.87 -2.05 -13.96
C VAL A 55 -12.64 -0.56 -13.69
N PRO A 56 -12.61 0.31 -14.72
CA PRO A 56 -12.50 1.75 -14.51
C PRO A 56 -13.71 2.32 -13.77
N ALA A 57 -13.48 2.99 -12.64
CA ALA A 57 -14.49 3.74 -11.90
C ALA A 57 -14.58 5.21 -12.36
N THR A 58 -13.50 5.70 -12.97
CA THR A 58 -13.40 7.04 -13.58
C THR A 58 -12.72 6.96 -14.94
N PRO A 59 -12.91 7.94 -15.84
CA PRO A 59 -12.06 8.08 -17.02
C PRO A 59 -10.60 8.34 -16.63
N TRP A 60 -9.68 8.09 -17.56
CA TRP A 60 -8.31 8.57 -17.42
C TRP A 60 -8.26 10.09 -17.27
N ILE A 61 -7.52 10.54 -16.26
CA ILE A 61 -7.14 11.93 -16.05
C ILE A 61 -5.68 12.09 -16.46
N GLU A 62 -5.43 12.92 -17.46
CA GLU A 62 -4.08 13.28 -17.89
C GLU A 62 -3.50 14.31 -16.92
N LEU A 63 -2.33 14.01 -16.36
CA LEU A 63 -1.66 14.80 -15.34
C LEU A 63 -0.62 15.76 -15.93
N GLY A 64 -0.08 15.42 -17.10
CA GLY A 64 0.94 16.23 -17.77
C GLY A 64 2.22 16.39 -16.93
N ASP A 65 3.14 17.23 -17.39
CA ASP A 65 4.45 17.42 -16.74
C ASP A 65 4.41 18.38 -15.53
N PHE A 66 3.23 18.93 -15.19
CA PHE A 66 3.04 19.95 -14.15
C PHE A 66 1.98 19.57 -13.10
N ALA A 67 1.53 18.31 -13.05
CA ALA A 67 0.63 17.89 -11.98
C ALA A 67 1.32 18.12 -10.62
N PRO A 68 0.58 18.62 -9.61
CA PRO A 68 1.14 18.77 -8.28
C PRO A 68 1.56 17.38 -7.77
N ALA A 69 2.84 17.26 -7.43
CA ALA A 69 3.31 16.21 -6.55
C ALA A 69 2.43 16.19 -5.29
N GLY A 70 2.00 15.02 -4.83
CA GLY A 70 1.41 14.91 -3.50
C GLY A 70 2.44 15.34 -2.43
N PRO A 71 2.05 15.73 -1.22
CA PRO A 71 0.71 16.12 -0.74
C PRO A 71 0.01 17.20 -1.59
N CYS A 72 -1.29 17.05 -1.85
CA CYS A 72 -2.09 17.99 -2.65
C CYS A 72 -2.33 19.34 -1.96
N ASP A 73 -2.48 19.30 -0.64
CA ASP A 73 -2.83 20.44 0.20
C ASP A 73 -1.84 20.50 1.37
N PRO A 74 -1.30 21.69 1.71
CA PRO A 74 -0.36 21.84 2.83
C PRO A 74 -0.95 21.49 4.21
N ASN A 75 -2.28 21.36 4.32
CA ASN A 75 -2.98 20.95 5.54
C ASN A 75 -3.24 19.44 5.59
N GLU A 76 -2.83 18.67 4.57
CA GLU A 76 -2.93 17.22 4.63
C GLU A 76 -2.16 16.65 5.83
N VAL A 77 -2.76 15.65 6.46
CA VAL A 77 -2.17 14.89 7.56
C VAL A 77 -1.66 13.57 7.00
N LEU A 78 -0.39 13.27 7.28
CA LEU A 78 0.18 11.95 7.03
C LEU A 78 -0.45 10.97 8.03
N VAL A 79 -1.15 9.95 7.53
CA VAL A 79 -1.92 9.01 8.37
C VAL A 79 -1.33 7.61 8.44
N PHE A 80 -0.42 7.28 7.53
CA PHE A 80 0.29 6.00 7.48
C PHE A 80 1.64 6.21 6.78
N ASP A 81 2.76 5.72 7.33
CA ASP A 81 4.09 5.93 6.74
C ASP A 81 5.06 4.75 6.86
N HIS A 82 4.99 3.84 5.89
CA HIS A 82 6.04 2.87 5.58
C HIS A 82 7.08 3.43 4.60
N PHE A 83 7.02 4.69 4.19
CA PHE A 83 7.92 5.28 3.19
C PHE A 83 9.10 6.04 3.83
N GLY A 84 8.86 6.67 4.99
CA GLY A 84 9.73 7.68 5.56
C GLY A 84 9.75 8.90 4.66
N THR A 85 8.72 9.74 4.73
CA THR A 85 8.50 10.90 3.86
C THR A 85 8.57 12.24 4.60
N ASP A 86 8.96 13.31 3.89
CA ASP A 86 8.77 14.67 4.36
C ASP A 86 7.39 15.21 3.96
N ALA A 87 7.09 16.45 4.36
CA ALA A 87 5.84 17.14 4.04
C ALA A 87 5.64 17.43 2.54
N SER A 88 6.62 17.10 1.69
CA SER A 88 6.56 17.24 0.23
C SER A 88 6.60 15.89 -0.48
N GLY A 89 6.40 14.78 0.23
CA GLY A 89 6.39 13.45 -0.37
C GLY A 89 7.80 12.92 -0.71
N ASN A 90 8.87 13.60 -0.28
CA ASN A 90 10.23 13.17 -0.59
C ASN A 90 10.75 12.20 0.47
N PRO A 91 11.60 11.23 0.08
CA PRO A 91 12.22 10.33 1.03
C PRO A 91 13.08 11.11 2.02
N ILE A 92 12.76 11.01 3.31
CA ILE A 92 13.63 11.53 4.37
C ILE A 92 14.83 10.60 4.58
N GLY A 93 15.90 11.20 5.08
CA GLY A 93 16.91 10.44 5.79
C GLY A 93 16.45 10.17 7.21
N GLY A 94 17.18 9.32 7.89
CA GLY A 94 16.91 9.02 9.28
C GLY A 94 18.16 8.46 9.92
N ALA A 95 18.25 8.61 11.24
CA ALA A 95 19.19 7.85 12.03
C ALA A 95 18.66 6.41 12.16
N ASN A 96 18.56 5.68 11.04
CA ASN A 96 18.15 4.27 11.04
C ASN A 96 19.28 3.43 11.60
N CYS A 97 19.42 3.39 12.92
CA CYS A 97 20.34 2.50 13.63
C CYS A 97 21.84 2.60 13.26
N ARG A 98 22.23 3.54 12.40
CA ARG A 98 23.55 4.15 12.19
C ARG A 98 23.33 5.57 11.65
N SER A 99 24.20 6.50 12.02
CA SER A 99 24.02 7.95 11.85
C SER A 99 24.09 8.48 10.41
N ASP A 100 24.44 7.65 9.43
CA ASP A 100 24.91 8.11 8.11
C ASP A 100 24.10 7.53 6.93
N PHE A 101 22.79 7.35 7.10
CA PHE A 101 21.92 7.09 5.94
C PHE A 101 21.66 8.39 5.20
N ALA A 102 22.22 8.50 3.98
CA ALA A 102 21.81 9.54 3.06
C ALA A 102 20.30 9.40 2.76
N PRO A 103 19.52 10.50 2.70
CA PRO A 103 18.07 10.48 2.49
C PRO A 103 17.56 9.60 1.34
N SER A 104 18.39 9.34 0.36
CA SER A 104 18.04 8.60 -0.84
C SER A 104 18.34 7.10 -0.79
N ARG A 105 18.87 6.52 0.29
CA ARG A 105 19.20 5.08 0.39
C ARG A 105 18.04 4.32 1.01
N ARG A 106 17.61 3.20 0.40
CA ARG A 106 16.48 2.37 0.85
C ARG A 106 16.82 0.88 0.76
N TRP A 107 16.15 0.06 1.57
CA TRP A 107 16.34 -1.39 1.57
C TRP A 107 15.57 -2.04 0.42
N TYR A 108 16.09 -3.13 -0.11
CA TYR A 108 15.45 -3.98 -1.12
C TYR A 108 16.13 -5.36 -1.16
N PHE A 109 15.58 -6.30 -1.93
CA PHE A 109 16.05 -7.68 -1.99
C PHE A 109 17.16 -7.93 -3.03
N GLY A 110 17.72 -6.88 -3.61
CA GLY A 110 18.78 -6.97 -4.62
C GLY A 110 18.25 -6.94 -6.05
N PRO A 111 19.13 -6.75 -7.06
CA PRO A 111 18.74 -6.38 -8.42
C PRO A 111 18.08 -7.51 -9.22
N THR A 112 18.09 -8.74 -8.70
CA THR A 112 17.52 -9.94 -9.33
C THR A 112 16.20 -10.37 -8.72
N ALA A 113 15.79 -9.78 -7.59
CA ALA A 113 14.51 -10.12 -6.98
C ALA A 113 13.36 -9.57 -7.85
N HIS A 114 12.29 -10.35 -7.89
CA HIS A 114 11.10 -10.07 -8.65
C HIS A 114 9.88 -10.38 -7.79
N ASN A 115 9.13 -9.33 -7.48
CA ASN A 115 7.90 -9.36 -6.72
C ASN A 115 7.00 -8.26 -7.30
N PRO A 116 6.32 -8.54 -8.44
CA PRO A 116 5.49 -7.55 -9.09
C PRO A 116 4.16 -7.33 -8.38
N TYR A 117 3.80 -8.16 -7.40
CA TYR A 117 2.54 -8.09 -6.70
C TYR A 117 2.71 -8.41 -5.23
N TRP A 118 2.50 -7.40 -4.39
CA TRP A 118 2.66 -7.51 -2.94
C TRP A 118 1.55 -6.79 -2.21
N ALA A 119 1.28 -7.20 -0.98
CA ALA A 119 0.27 -6.60 -0.13
C ALA A 119 0.74 -6.54 1.32
N ASN A 120 0.34 -5.49 2.03
CA ASN A 120 0.72 -5.24 3.41
C ASN A 120 -0.48 -4.68 4.18
N ASP A 121 -0.51 -4.93 5.48
CA ASP A 121 -1.58 -4.47 6.35
C ASP A 121 -1.43 -3.00 6.77
N ILE A 122 -2.55 -2.46 7.23
CA ILE A 122 -2.67 -1.21 7.97
C ILE A 122 -3.31 -1.60 9.30
N LYS A 123 -2.50 -2.07 10.26
CA LYS A 123 -2.96 -2.35 11.63
C LYS A 123 -3.51 -1.13 12.34
N THR A 124 -2.90 0.04 12.14
CA THR A 124 -3.48 1.30 12.63
C THR A 124 -3.12 2.46 11.71
N LEU A 125 -4.02 3.43 11.61
CA LEU A 125 -3.66 4.78 11.17
C LEU A 125 -3.08 5.58 12.35
N VAL A 126 -2.54 6.77 12.07
CA VAL A 126 -2.04 7.70 13.10
C VAL A 126 -3.10 8.05 14.15
N SER A 127 -4.37 7.97 13.76
CA SER A 127 -5.54 8.17 14.60
C SER A 127 -6.74 7.51 13.94
N ALA A 128 -7.58 6.86 14.75
CA ALA A 128 -8.76 6.13 14.30
C ALA A 128 -9.82 7.03 13.62
N GLN A 129 -9.79 8.35 13.86
CA GLN A 129 -10.64 9.32 13.16
C GLN A 129 -10.48 9.33 11.63
N TYR A 130 -9.39 8.74 11.13
CA TYR A 130 -9.09 8.64 9.70
C TYR A 130 -9.45 7.27 9.11
N ASN A 131 -10.02 6.36 9.90
CA ASN A 131 -10.54 5.11 9.40
C ASN A 131 -11.64 5.38 8.37
N GLY A 132 -11.60 4.69 7.24
CA GLY A 132 -12.55 4.89 6.14
C GLY A 132 -12.35 6.19 5.37
N ALA A 133 -11.35 6.99 5.71
CA ALA A 133 -11.11 8.28 5.10
C ALA A 133 -10.65 8.15 3.64
N ALA A 134 -10.98 9.15 2.83
CA ALA A 134 -10.42 9.25 1.49
C ALA A 134 -8.98 9.78 1.55
N ALA A 135 -8.00 8.93 1.25
CA ALA A 135 -6.62 9.36 1.02
C ALA A 135 -6.59 10.33 -0.17
N SER A 136 -6.25 11.57 0.12
CA SER A 136 -6.16 12.65 -0.87
C SER A 136 -4.80 12.68 -1.56
N SER A 137 -3.77 12.12 -0.94
CA SER A 137 -2.47 11.85 -1.58
C SER A 137 -1.88 10.52 -1.14
N LEU A 138 -0.97 9.99 -1.96
CA LEU A 138 -0.12 8.86 -1.59
C LEU A 138 1.31 9.07 -2.07
N THR A 139 2.24 8.31 -1.51
CA THR A 139 3.63 8.25 -1.99
C THR A 139 4.09 6.80 -1.92
N HIS A 140 4.68 6.29 -2.99
CA HIS A 140 5.20 4.93 -3.05
C HIS A 140 6.58 4.89 -3.70
N ALA A 141 7.35 3.84 -3.41
CA ALA A 141 8.63 3.57 -4.07
C ALA A 141 8.75 2.11 -4.51
N TRP A 142 9.44 1.90 -5.63
CA TRP A 142 9.68 0.58 -6.19
C TRP A 142 11.01 0.51 -6.92
N PHE A 143 11.61 -0.67 -6.93
CA PHE A 143 12.72 -0.96 -7.82
C PHE A 143 12.17 -1.44 -9.16
N TRP A 144 12.75 -0.91 -10.24
CA TRP A 144 12.31 -1.18 -11.61
C TRP A 144 13.53 -1.54 -12.45
N ASN A 145 13.64 -2.79 -12.89
CA ASN A 145 14.83 -3.25 -13.62
C ASN A 145 14.50 -4.25 -14.74
N PRO A 146 13.55 -3.92 -15.63
CA PRO A 146 13.29 -4.76 -16.78
C PRO A 146 14.53 -4.89 -17.69
N PRO A 147 14.63 -5.92 -18.54
CA PRO A 147 15.76 -6.10 -19.45
C PRO A 147 15.95 -4.95 -20.46
N GLN A 148 14.88 -4.20 -20.74
CA GLN A 148 14.84 -3.04 -21.62
C GLN A 148 13.77 -2.06 -21.11
N ALA A 149 13.76 -0.83 -21.63
CA ALA A 149 12.72 0.12 -21.29
C ALA A 149 11.32 -0.48 -21.59
N GLU A 150 10.44 -0.44 -20.61
CA GLU A 150 9.09 -1.00 -20.72
C GLU A 150 8.08 -0.02 -20.11
N GLN A 151 6.82 -0.19 -20.51
CA GLN A 151 5.71 0.57 -19.96
C GLN A 151 5.60 0.28 -18.46
N CYS A 152 5.43 1.32 -17.64
CA CYS A 152 5.32 1.19 -16.19
C CYS A 152 3.95 1.67 -15.74
N ILE A 153 3.18 0.73 -15.18
CA ILE A 153 1.88 0.95 -14.59
C ILE A 153 1.96 0.45 -13.14
N VAL A 154 1.45 1.25 -12.20
CA VAL A 154 1.36 0.87 -10.80
C VAL A 154 -0.11 0.91 -10.40
N LEU A 155 -0.63 -0.22 -9.91
CA LEU A 155 -1.96 -0.31 -9.35
C LEU A 155 -1.83 -0.34 -7.82
N ILE A 156 -2.63 0.44 -7.13
CA ILE A 156 -2.68 0.49 -5.66
C ILE A 156 -4.14 0.33 -5.28
N LEU A 157 -4.47 -0.77 -4.59
CA LEU A 157 -5.81 -1.15 -4.16
C LEU A 157 -5.84 -1.18 -2.63
N THR A 158 -6.95 -0.78 -2.02
CA THR A 158 -7.16 -0.90 -0.57
C THR A 158 -8.15 -2.02 -0.28
N THR A 159 -8.00 -2.67 0.88
CA THR A 159 -8.85 -3.78 1.32
C THR A 159 -9.20 -3.63 2.79
N GLU A 160 -10.39 -4.10 3.16
CA GLU A 160 -10.86 -4.21 4.56
C GLU A 160 -10.52 -5.58 5.18
N GLN A 161 -10.04 -6.52 4.37
CA GLN A 161 -9.91 -7.93 4.74
C GLN A 161 -8.54 -8.47 4.33
N MET A 162 -7.49 -7.90 4.91
CA MET A 162 -6.13 -8.38 4.79
C MET A 162 -5.89 -9.43 5.89
N ASP A 163 -5.55 -10.66 5.50
CA ASP A 163 -5.12 -11.67 6.46
C ASP A 163 -3.72 -11.33 6.98
N ALA A 164 -3.65 -11.04 8.28
CA ALA A 164 -2.42 -10.70 8.98
C ALA A 164 -1.76 -11.90 9.69
N GLU A 165 -2.20 -13.13 9.43
CA GLU A 165 -1.80 -14.36 10.15
C GLU A 165 -1.37 -15.51 9.24
N CYS A 166 -1.34 -15.28 7.92
CA CYS A 166 -0.95 -16.25 6.90
C CYS A 166 -1.78 -17.55 6.94
N GLN A 167 -3.06 -17.50 7.32
CA GLN A 167 -3.95 -18.66 7.41
C GLN A 167 -4.86 -18.81 6.19
N ASP A 168 -5.37 -17.72 5.65
CA ASP A 168 -6.23 -17.69 4.47
C ASP A 168 -5.69 -16.68 3.47
N VAL A 169 -5.69 -17.04 2.18
CA VAL A 169 -5.48 -16.02 1.17
C VAL A 169 -6.80 -15.29 1.06
N HIS A 170 -7.02 -14.30 1.91
CA HIS A 170 -7.87 -13.19 1.53
C HIS A 170 -7.13 -12.36 0.47
N ASP A 171 -6.77 -13.04 -0.62
CA ASP A 171 -6.16 -12.43 -1.78
C ASP A 171 -7.12 -11.31 -2.17
N VAL A 172 -6.53 -10.18 -2.48
CA VAL A 172 -7.16 -9.04 -3.13
C VAL A 172 -7.99 -9.52 -4.34
N PHE A 173 -7.69 -10.70 -4.87
CA PHE A 173 -8.36 -11.34 -5.99
C PHE A 173 -9.48 -12.33 -5.65
N GLU A 174 -9.53 -12.88 -4.43
CA GLU A 174 -10.64 -13.73 -3.97
C GLU A 174 -11.81 -12.90 -3.42
N ASN A 175 -11.52 -11.66 -3.00
CA ASN A 175 -12.54 -10.71 -2.58
C ASN A 175 -13.21 -10.00 -3.77
N PRO A 176 -14.55 -9.81 -3.73
CA PRO A 176 -15.31 -9.49 -4.94
C PRO A 176 -15.09 -8.05 -5.43
N ILE A 177 -14.73 -7.13 -4.54
CA ILE A 177 -14.66 -5.69 -4.86
C ILE A 177 -13.57 -5.01 -4.03
N LEU A 178 -12.53 -4.53 -4.70
CA LEU A 178 -11.57 -3.59 -4.10
C LEU A 178 -11.55 -2.31 -4.89
N ASP A 179 -11.41 -1.17 -4.22
CA ASP A 179 -11.27 0.11 -4.88
C ASP A 179 -9.81 0.59 -4.81
N GLY A 180 -9.40 1.42 -5.77
CA GLY A 180 -8.04 1.94 -5.78
C GLY A 180 -7.75 2.83 -6.97
N VAL A 181 -6.46 2.91 -7.31
CA VAL A 181 -5.95 3.78 -8.38
C VAL A 181 -5.00 3.04 -9.29
N VAL A 182 -5.08 3.34 -10.58
CA VAL A 182 -4.06 2.98 -11.57
C VAL A 182 -3.27 4.24 -11.92
N LEU A 183 -1.96 4.15 -11.82
CA LEU A 183 -0.99 5.19 -12.14
C LEU A 183 -0.16 4.73 -13.34
N ASP A 184 -0.21 5.47 -14.44
CA ASP A 184 0.55 5.16 -15.65
C ASP A 184 1.70 6.15 -15.81
N TYR A 185 2.93 5.67 -15.72
CA TYR A 185 4.17 6.46 -15.82
C TYR A 185 4.72 6.57 -17.25
N GLY A 186 4.07 5.93 -18.22
CA GLY A 186 4.61 5.71 -19.55
C GLY A 186 5.79 4.74 -19.54
N VAL A 187 6.67 4.86 -20.53
CA VAL A 187 7.84 3.98 -20.66
C VAL A 187 8.95 4.46 -19.73
N LEU A 188 9.36 3.60 -18.79
CA LEU A 188 10.50 3.84 -17.90
C LEU A 188 11.69 2.95 -18.30
N ASN A 189 12.89 3.51 -18.16
CA ASN A 189 14.14 2.76 -18.35
C ASN A 189 14.42 1.90 -17.10
N PRO A 190 15.26 0.85 -17.22
CA PRO A 190 15.79 0.16 -16.05
C PRO A 190 16.47 1.17 -15.13
N GLY A 191 16.06 1.20 -13.86
CA GLY A 191 16.49 2.18 -12.89
C GLY A 191 17.97 2.03 -12.56
N THR A 192 18.69 3.15 -12.47
CA THR A 192 20.04 3.19 -11.87
C THR A 192 20.01 3.17 -10.34
N GLY A 193 18.80 3.08 -9.76
CA GLY A 193 18.41 3.13 -8.36
C GLY A 193 16.96 2.64 -8.25
N TYR A 194 16.15 3.29 -7.40
CA TYR A 194 14.70 3.04 -7.35
C TYR A 194 13.91 4.25 -7.87
N TYR A 195 12.65 4.03 -8.20
CA TYR A 195 11.70 5.11 -8.48
C TYR A 195 10.83 5.36 -7.26
N TYR A 196 10.47 6.62 -7.05
CA TYR A 196 9.42 6.99 -6.11
C TYR A 196 8.52 8.06 -6.71
N SER A 197 7.29 8.12 -6.22
CA SER A 197 6.27 8.97 -6.80
C SER A 197 5.30 9.45 -5.73
N PRO A 198 5.38 10.74 -5.35
CA PRO A 198 4.35 11.39 -4.55
C PRO A 198 3.22 11.90 -5.45
N VAL A 199 2.01 11.39 -5.24
CA VAL A 199 0.87 11.57 -6.13
C VAL A 199 -0.27 12.26 -5.41
N CYS A 200 -0.74 13.35 -6.00
CA CYS A 200 -1.98 14.01 -5.60
C CYS A 200 -3.19 13.29 -6.21
N LEU A 201 -4.12 12.78 -5.38
CA LEU A 201 -5.28 11.99 -5.80
C LEU A 201 -6.59 12.80 -5.83
N SER A 202 -6.58 14.08 -5.41
CA SER A 202 -7.78 14.93 -5.45
C SER A 202 -8.51 14.96 -6.82
N PRO A 203 -7.83 14.93 -7.99
CA PRO A 203 -8.52 14.89 -9.29
C PRO A 203 -9.45 13.68 -9.48
N ILE A 204 -9.18 12.55 -8.82
CA ILE A 204 -10.02 11.34 -8.85
C ILE A 204 -10.88 11.19 -7.59
N GLY A 205 -10.90 12.20 -6.71
CA GLY A 205 -11.63 12.18 -5.44
C GLY A 205 -11.00 11.28 -4.36
N GLY A 206 -9.71 10.96 -4.48
CA GLY A 206 -9.02 10.08 -3.54
C GLY A 206 -9.38 8.59 -3.66
N ILE A 207 -8.69 7.77 -2.87
CA ILE A 207 -8.96 6.34 -2.66
C ILE A 207 -9.35 6.12 -1.20
N GLN A 208 -10.28 5.21 -0.93
CA GLN A 208 -10.70 4.98 0.46
C GLN A 208 -9.65 4.18 1.20
N LEU A 209 -9.25 4.65 2.37
CA LEU A 209 -8.49 3.85 3.34
C LEU A 209 -9.44 2.88 4.06
N PRO A 210 -8.91 1.79 4.62
CA PRO A 210 -9.73 0.84 5.37
C PRO A 210 -10.48 1.49 6.53
N ALA A 211 -11.76 1.15 6.67
CA ALA A 211 -12.62 1.53 7.79
C ALA A 211 -12.35 0.68 9.03
N THR A 212 -11.93 -0.58 8.87
CA THR A 212 -11.63 -1.49 9.97
C THR A 212 -10.16 -1.92 9.92
N PRO A 213 -9.21 -1.03 10.28
CA PRO A 213 -7.82 -1.45 10.46
C PRO A 213 -7.63 -2.37 11.69
N ALA A 214 -8.69 -2.73 12.41
CA ALA A 214 -8.65 -3.38 13.70
C ALA A 214 -8.86 -4.90 13.63
N ASP A 215 -8.14 -5.60 14.49
CA ASP A 215 -8.18 -7.03 14.77
C ASP A 215 -9.59 -7.42 15.25
N ASP A 216 -10.23 -8.39 14.58
CA ASP A 216 -11.55 -8.93 14.95
C ASP A 216 -11.51 -9.71 16.28
N GLY A 217 -10.31 -9.93 16.84
CA GLY A 217 -10.08 -10.56 18.13
C GLY A 217 -10.16 -12.08 18.09
N ASP A 218 -10.46 -12.67 16.94
CA ASP A 218 -10.56 -14.11 16.74
C ASP A 218 -9.26 -14.66 16.15
N ALA A 219 -8.48 -15.32 16.99
CA ALA A 219 -7.17 -15.86 16.59
C ALA A 219 -7.27 -16.82 15.39
N GLY A 220 -6.58 -16.51 14.30
CA GLY A 220 -6.60 -17.25 13.04
C GLY A 220 -7.65 -16.76 12.04
N THR A 221 -8.35 -15.66 12.33
CA THR A 221 -9.19 -14.90 11.40
C THR A 221 -8.93 -13.39 11.47
N GLU A 222 -7.79 -12.91 11.99
CA GLU A 222 -7.46 -11.47 12.12
C GLU A 222 -7.50 -10.82 10.73
N LEU A 223 -8.63 -10.16 10.44
CA LEU A 223 -8.84 -9.37 9.24
C LEU A 223 -8.52 -7.93 9.55
N LEU A 224 -7.38 -7.45 9.05
CA LEU A 224 -7.02 -6.05 9.13
C LEU A 224 -7.37 -5.32 7.84
N GLY A 225 -7.49 -4.00 7.93
CA GLY A 225 -7.34 -3.14 6.78
C GLY A 225 -5.97 -3.32 6.12
N GLY A 226 -5.87 -3.11 4.82
CA GLY A 226 -4.61 -3.23 4.10
C GLY A 226 -4.60 -2.58 2.74
N TYR A 227 -3.49 -2.78 2.04
CA TYR A 227 -3.33 -2.34 0.66
C TYR A 227 -2.48 -3.33 -0.14
N ALA A 228 -2.72 -3.32 -1.44
CA ALA A 228 -2.05 -4.16 -2.40
C ALA A 228 -1.51 -3.33 -3.55
N VAL A 229 -0.32 -3.69 -4.01
CA VAL A 229 0.40 -2.98 -5.06
C VAL A 229 0.81 -3.94 -6.15
N ILE A 230 0.44 -3.61 -7.38
CA ILE A 230 0.80 -4.36 -8.57
C ILE A 230 1.62 -3.48 -9.50
N TYR A 231 2.82 -3.95 -9.84
CA TYR A 231 3.68 -3.41 -10.88
C TYR A 231 3.39 -4.13 -12.20
N ALA A 232 2.99 -3.38 -13.21
CA ALA A 232 2.51 -3.90 -14.48
C ALA A 232 3.22 -3.26 -15.68
N SER A 233 3.37 -4.06 -16.73
CA SER A 233 3.85 -3.63 -18.05
C SER A 233 2.72 -3.31 -19.03
N ALA A 234 1.50 -3.79 -18.76
CA ALA A 234 0.31 -3.44 -19.54
C ALA A 234 -0.96 -3.62 -18.73
N LEU A 235 -1.99 -2.85 -19.13
CA LEU A 235 -3.37 -3.02 -18.69
C LEU A 235 -4.25 -3.00 -19.94
N ASP A 236 -4.94 -4.10 -20.21
CA ASP A 236 -5.88 -4.16 -21.34
C ASP A 236 -7.17 -3.40 -20.97
N PRO A 237 -7.49 -2.29 -21.66
CA PRO A 237 -8.65 -1.47 -21.33
C PRO A 237 -9.99 -2.14 -21.65
N ASN A 238 -10.00 -3.23 -22.43
CA ASN A 238 -11.22 -3.94 -22.81
C ASN A 238 -11.51 -5.12 -21.88
N THR A 239 -10.47 -5.81 -21.43
CA THR A 239 -10.61 -7.01 -20.60
C THR A 239 -10.31 -6.76 -19.13
N GLY A 240 -9.68 -5.64 -18.78
CA GLY A 240 -9.20 -5.37 -17.42
C GLY A 240 -8.02 -6.26 -17.01
N THR A 241 -7.41 -6.97 -17.96
CA THR A 241 -6.31 -7.89 -17.70
C THR A 241 -5.02 -7.11 -17.46
N VAL A 242 -4.35 -7.42 -16.36
CA VAL A 242 -3.06 -6.87 -15.99
C VAL A 242 -1.97 -7.80 -16.53
N THR A 243 -0.95 -7.24 -17.19
CA THR A 243 0.30 -7.94 -17.48
C THR A 243 1.35 -7.44 -16.51
N TYR A 244 1.88 -8.32 -15.66
CA TYR A 244 2.89 -7.96 -14.66
C TYR A 244 4.16 -7.38 -15.31
N ALA A 245 4.87 -6.56 -14.55
CA ALA A 245 6.16 -6.02 -14.95
C ALA A 245 7.19 -7.15 -15.11
N THR A 246 8.18 -6.99 -15.99
CA THR A 246 9.15 -8.06 -16.23
C THR A 246 10.08 -8.25 -15.03
N THR A 247 10.46 -7.14 -14.37
CA THR A 247 11.30 -7.17 -13.17
C THR A 247 11.04 -5.91 -12.35
N ALA A 248 10.24 -6.06 -11.30
CA ALA A 248 9.95 -5.04 -10.30
C ALA A 248 9.86 -5.68 -8.91
N GLN A 249 10.02 -4.88 -7.86
CA GLN A 249 9.85 -5.26 -6.46
C GLN A 249 9.62 -4.01 -5.58
N PRO A 250 9.00 -4.15 -4.40
CA PRO A 250 8.90 -3.05 -3.45
C PRO A 250 10.28 -2.59 -2.99
N MET A 251 10.40 -1.29 -2.74
CA MET A 251 11.43 -0.78 -1.84
C MET A 251 10.93 -0.89 -0.40
N LEU A 252 11.84 -0.99 0.57
CA LEU A 252 11.50 -1.28 1.96
C LEU A 252 11.97 -0.18 2.91
N TRP A 253 11.11 0.13 3.88
CA TRP A 253 11.44 1.03 4.98
C TRP A 253 10.62 0.72 6.24
N SER A 254 11.09 1.26 7.37
CA SER A 254 10.51 1.05 8.69
C SER A 254 9.67 2.25 9.11
N MET A 255 8.44 2.00 9.56
CA MET A 255 7.62 3.04 10.20
C MET A 255 8.26 3.57 11.49
N GLN A 256 8.99 2.70 12.21
CA GLN A 256 9.68 3.04 13.46
C GLN A 256 10.81 4.05 13.25
N ASP A 257 11.33 4.13 12.03
CA ASP A 257 12.32 5.13 11.66
C ASP A 257 11.67 6.37 11.01
N ALA A 258 10.37 6.29 10.69
CA ALA A 258 9.54 7.36 10.13
C ALA A 258 8.69 8.11 11.19
N GLY A 259 8.85 7.78 12.46
CA GLY A 259 8.16 8.45 13.58
C GLY A 259 6.85 7.78 14.00
N ASP A 260 6.66 6.50 13.67
CA ASP A 260 5.52 5.68 14.10
C ASP A 260 4.16 6.30 13.70
N ILE A 261 4.07 6.78 12.46
CA ILE A 261 2.83 7.31 11.88
C ILE A 261 2.01 6.15 11.32
N GLY A 262 1.07 5.66 12.14
CA GLY A 262 0.38 4.39 11.89
C GLY A 262 1.22 3.17 12.29
N SER A 263 0.70 1.97 12.06
CA SER A 263 1.40 0.71 12.29
C SER A 263 0.96 -0.37 11.31
N SER A 264 1.82 -1.38 11.15
CA SER A 264 1.50 -2.65 10.50
C SER A 264 1.91 -3.80 11.41
N THR A 265 1.44 -5.00 11.09
CA THR A 265 2.06 -6.23 11.60
C THR A 265 3.42 -6.45 10.96
N SER A 266 4.08 -7.55 11.35
CA SER A 266 5.33 -7.97 10.73
C SER A 266 5.13 -8.80 9.47
N LEU A 267 3.90 -9.12 9.07
CA LEU A 267 3.63 -10.00 7.95
C LEU A 267 3.38 -9.21 6.67
N GLN A 268 3.95 -9.67 5.57
CA GLN A 268 3.68 -9.12 4.24
C GLN A 268 3.58 -10.25 3.23
N TRP A 269 2.70 -10.06 2.24
CA TRP A 269 2.45 -10.99 1.17
C TRP A 269 3.17 -10.59 -0.10
N ASP A 270 3.83 -11.53 -0.76
CA ASP A 270 4.64 -11.31 -1.96
C ASP A 270 4.49 -12.44 -2.99
N ASP A 271 4.05 -12.12 -4.21
CA ASP A 271 3.90 -13.04 -5.35
C ASP A 271 5.26 -13.28 -6.03
N ASP A 272 6.11 -14.07 -5.36
CA ASP A 272 7.50 -14.31 -5.78
C ASP A 272 7.87 -15.80 -5.93
N SER A 273 6.96 -16.72 -5.63
CA SER A 273 7.25 -18.16 -5.62
C SER A 273 6.03 -19.08 -5.82
N PRO A 274 5.64 -19.37 -7.08
CA PRO A 274 6.08 -18.73 -8.32
C PRO A 274 5.30 -17.44 -8.59
N THR A 275 5.91 -16.48 -9.29
CA THR A 275 5.17 -15.30 -9.76
C THR A 275 4.08 -15.69 -10.76
N ASP A 276 2.85 -15.85 -10.28
CA ASP A 276 1.69 -16.26 -11.07
C ASP A 276 0.47 -15.35 -10.88
N GLY A 277 0.61 -14.33 -10.04
CA GLY A 277 -0.44 -13.36 -9.78
C GLY A 277 -1.43 -13.82 -8.72
N ASN A 278 -1.05 -14.75 -7.86
CA ASN A 278 -1.83 -15.22 -6.72
C ASN A 278 -0.88 -15.35 -5.52
N HIS A 279 -1.38 -15.10 -4.31
CA HIS A 279 -0.59 -15.36 -3.10
C HIS A 279 -0.87 -16.78 -2.55
N ASP A 280 0.17 -17.52 -2.16
CA ASP A 280 0.07 -18.80 -1.44
C ASP A 280 0.48 -18.64 0.04
N PRO A 281 -0.39 -18.95 1.03
CA PRO A 281 -0.07 -18.72 2.45
C PRO A 281 1.16 -19.47 2.91
N ALA A 282 1.42 -20.65 2.32
CA ALA A 282 2.50 -21.51 2.74
C ALA A 282 3.86 -21.03 2.22
N THR A 283 3.90 -20.25 1.14
CA THR A 283 5.14 -19.89 0.46
C THR A 283 5.33 -18.41 0.21
N GLU A 284 4.33 -17.56 0.42
CA GLU A 284 4.35 -16.16 -0.02
C GLU A 284 3.89 -15.16 1.06
N CYS A 285 3.57 -15.65 2.25
CA CYS A 285 3.40 -14.83 3.45
C CYS A 285 4.68 -14.87 4.29
N TYR A 286 5.30 -13.72 4.51
CA TYR A 286 6.63 -13.64 5.09
C TYR A 286 6.70 -12.72 6.31
N ASP A 287 7.52 -13.09 7.30
CA ASP A 287 7.92 -12.19 8.37
C ASP A 287 8.98 -11.19 7.87
N TYR A 288 8.65 -9.91 8.01
CA TYR A 288 9.43 -8.73 7.66
C TYR A 288 10.13 -8.08 8.87
N THR A 289 10.34 -8.83 9.95
CA THR A 289 11.16 -8.42 11.09
C THR A 289 12.65 -8.62 10.78
N PHE A 290 13.36 -7.54 10.48
CA PHE A 290 14.77 -7.58 10.10
C PHE A 290 15.72 -7.09 11.20
N GLN A 291 16.86 -7.78 11.33
CA GLN A 291 17.98 -7.38 12.19
C GLN A 291 18.90 -6.34 11.50
N VAL A 292 18.32 -5.30 10.88
CA VAL A 292 19.06 -4.18 10.27
C VAL A 292 19.62 -3.20 11.31
N CYS A 293 19.23 -3.38 12.57
CA CYS A 293 19.57 -2.55 13.73
C CYS A 293 20.23 -3.39 14.83
N SER A 294 21.13 -2.78 15.62
CA SER A 294 21.84 -3.51 16.68
C SER A 294 20.96 -4.00 17.84
N ASN A 295 19.78 -3.39 18.05
CA ASN A 295 18.67 -3.75 18.94
C ASN A 295 17.86 -2.45 19.22
N PRO A 296 16.52 -2.40 19.08
CA PRO A 296 15.61 -3.47 18.64
C PRO A 296 15.65 -3.72 17.12
N PRO A 297 15.17 -4.90 16.65
CA PRO A 297 14.94 -5.15 15.22
C PRO A 297 13.92 -4.14 14.65
N ARG A 298 13.81 -4.12 13.32
CA ARG A 298 12.83 -3.28 12.61
C ARG A 298 11.84 -4.14 11.87
N VAL A 299 10.57 -3.76 11.97
CA VAL A 299 9.55 -4.21 11.02
C VAL A 299 9.69 -3.33 9.78
N LEU A 300 10.11 -3.92 8.67
CA LEU A 300 10.10 -3.25 7.38
C LEU A 300 8.78 -3.56 6.66
N GLY A 301 8.43 -2.73 5.70
CA GLY A 301 7.34 -2.99 4.78
C GLY A 301 7.60 -2.30 3.46
N GLY A 302 6.83 -2.68 2.44
CA GLY A 302 6.84 -2.01 1.16
C GLY A 302 6.54 -0.52 1.33
N MET A 303 7.37 0.31 0.71
CA MET A 303 7.34 1.76 0.91
C MET A 303 6.06 2.38 0.35
N MET A 304 5.14 2.69 1.26
CA MET A 304 3.88 3.37 1.02
C MET A 304 3.62 4.41 2.11
N ALA A 305 3.05 5.54 1.72
CA ALA A 305 2.55 6.55 2.64
C ALA A 305 1.21 7.10 2.12
N PHE A 306 0.29 7.39 3.05
CA PHE A 306 -1.03 7.95 2.75
C PHE A 306 -1.25 9.24 3.52
N TRP A 307 -1.87 10.21 2.84
CA TRP A 307 -2.27 11.49 3.40
C TRP A 307 -3.75 11.70 3.23
N VAL A 308 -4.36 12.31 4.24
CA VAL A 308 -5.77 12.68 4.25
C VAL A 308 -5.88 14.18 4.45
N THR A 309 -6.75 14.83 3.68
CA THR A 309 -7.16 16.20 3.95
C THR A 309 -8.08 16.19 5.16
N PRO A 310 -7.72 16.84 6.29
CA PRO A 310 -8.54 16.85 7.49
C PRO A 310 -9.93 17.40 7.17
N SER A 311 -10.91 16.52 7.26
CA SER A 311 -12.33 16.79 7.17
C SER A 311 -13.03 15.75 8.03
N CYS A 312 -14.24 16.03 8.48
CA CYS A 312 -15.03 14.98 9.13
C CYS A 312 -15.15 13.79 8.16
N GLN A 313 -14.94 12.57 8.65
CA GLN A 313 -15.08 11.33 7.87
C GLN A 313 -16.27 10.54 8.41
N PRO A 314 -17.22 10.13 7.56
CA PRO A 314 -18.27 9.25 8.00
C PRO A 314 -17.68 7.92 8.47
N ASN A 315 -17.89 7.59 9.74
CA ASN A 315 -17.31 6.41 10.38
C ASN A 315 -18.31 5.27 10.57
N GLY A 316 -19.54 5.43 10.06
CA GLY A 316 -20.56 4.38 10.16
C GLY A 316 -20.98 4.06 11.60
N GLY A 317 -20.74 4.97 12.54
CA GLY A 317 -21.06 4.78 13.95
C GLY A 317 -19.94 4.15 14.79
N ASP A 318 -18.82 3.75 14.18
CA ASP A 318 -17.59 3.35 14.89
C ASP A 318 -16.79 4.62 15.23
N VAL A 319 -17.12 5.24 16.35
CA VAL A 319 -16.63 6.57 16.74
C VAL A 319 -15.19 6.50 17.20
N ASP A 320 -14.81 5.44 17.91
CA ASP A 320 -13.44 5.24 18.36
C ASP A 320 -12.55 4.51 17.35
N GLY A 321 -13.14 4.01 16.26
CA GLY A 321 -12.49 3.40 15.10
C GLY A 321 -11.84 2.06 15.44
N ASN A 322 -12.41 1.32 16.38
CA ASN A 322 -11.89 0.02 16.82
C ASN A 322 -12.44 -1.16 15.98
N GLY A 323 -13.23 -0.89 14.95
CA GLY A 323 -13.84 -1.88 14.08
C GLY A 323 -15.16 -2.47 14.59
N CYS A 324 -15.58 -2.13 15.81
CA CYS A 324 -16.81 -2.56 16.46
C CYS A 324 -17.68 -1.34 16.76
N VAL A 325 -18.97 -1.40 16.44
CA VAL A 325 -19.93 -0.38 16.88
C VAL A 325 -20.62 -0.84 18.17
N ASP A 326 -20.23 -0.28 19.32
CA ASP A 326 -20.70 -0.75 20.63
C ASP A 326 -21.18 0.37 21.58
N ASP A 327 -21.30 0.05 22.87
CA ASP A 327 -21.77 1.02 23.86
C ASP A 327 -20.74 2.13 24.16
N ALA A 328 -19.46 1.93 23.87
CA ALA A 328 -18.44 2.98 23.94
C ALA A 328 -18.71 4.07 22.89
N ASP A 329 -19.00 3.70 21.65
CA ASP A 329 -19.35 4.65 20.58
C ASP A 329 -20.63 5.40 20.91
N LEU A 330 -21.64 4.67 21.37
CA LEU A 330 -22.91 5.24 21.79
C LEU A 330 -22.71 6.28 22.91
N LEU A 331 -21.88 5.97 23.90
CA LEU A 331 -21.59 6.90 24.99
C LEU A 331 -20.77 8.10 24.52
N ALA A 332 -19.85 7.92 23.56
CA ALA A 332 -19.08 9.02 22.98
C ALA A 332 -20.03 10.05 22.33
N VAL A 333 -20.93 9.61 21.44
CA VAL A 333 -21.94 10.49 20.82
C VAL A 333 -22.81 11.17 21.88
N LEU A 334 -23.30 10.42 22.88
CA LEU A 334 -24.14 11.00 23.94
C LEU A 334 -23.41 12.04 24.79
N PHE A 335 -22.10 11.90 25.01
CA PHE A 335 -21.31 12.90 25.74
C PHE A 335 -20.98 14.13 24.90
N ALA A 336 -20.85 13.98 23.59
CA ALA A 336 -20.61 15.09 22.68
C ALA A 336 -21.90 15.75 22.15
N PHE A 337 -23.08 15.21 22.46
CA PHE A 337 -24.37 15.65 21.93
C PHE A 337 -24.57 17.18 22.01
N GLY A 338 -24.88 17.79 20.86
CA GLY A 338 -25.04 19.23 20.69
C GLY A 338 -23.73 19.99 20.41
N SER A 339 -22.59 19.29 20.30
CA SER A 339 -21.34 19.90 19.84
C SER A 339 -21.43 20.28 18.37
N THR A 340 -20.73 21.34 17.97
CA THR A 340 -20.72 21.82 16.59
C THR A 340 -19.30 22.08 16.12
N GLY A 341 -19.03 21.81 14.85
CA GLY A 341 -17.73 22.07 14.22
C GLY A 341 -17.27 20.91 13.37
N SER A 342 -16.10 21.05 12.74
CA SER A 342 -15.48 20.01 11.93
C SER A 342 -14.51 19.16 12.74
N GLY A 343 -14.37 17.88 12.39
CA GLY A 343 -13.36 16.99 12.98
C GLY A 343 -13.75 16.45 14.36
N LEU A 344 -15.06 16.34 14.63
CA LEU A 344 -15.60 15.62 15.77
C LEU A 344 -15.81 14.17 15.33
N PRO A 345 -15.15 13.16 15.93
CA PRO A 345 -15.45 11.76 15.64
C PRO A 345 -16.91 11.39 15.90
N GLU A 346 -17.56 12.11 16.83
CA GLU A 346 -18.96 11.90 17.20
C GLU A 346 -19.96 12.48 16.18
N ASP A 347 -19.52 13.32 15.25
CA ASP A 347 -20.31 13.77 14.09
C ASP A 347 -20.20 12.72 12.99
N THR A 348 -20.84 11.56 13.20
CA THR A 348 -20.68 10.36 12.37
C THR A 348 -21.16 10.56 10.93
N ASN A 349 -22.06 11.52 10.69
CA ASN A 349 -22.60 11.82 9.37
C ASN A 349 -21.96 13.07 8.70
N CYS A 350 -21.12 13.79 9.43
CA CYS A 350 -20.34 14.93 8.97
C CYS A 350 -21.13 16.16 8.54
N ASP A 351 -22.25 16.45 9.19
CA ASP A 351 -23.03 17.66 8.99
C ASP A 351 -22.62 18.84 9.89
N GLN A 352 -21.54 18.66 10.66
CA GLN A 352 -20.93 19.62 11.59
C GLN A 352 -21.71 19.83 12.88
N VAL A 353 -22.65 18.95 13.21
CA VAL A 353 -23.42 18.98 14.45
C VAL A 353 -23.57 17.56 14.97
N VAL A 354 -23.16 17.32 16.22
CA VAL A 354 -23.44 16.03 16.88
C VAL A 354 -24.89 16.06 17.35
N ASP A 355 -25.80 15.35 16.68
CA ASP A 355 -27.22 15.33 17.01
C ASP A 355 -27.87 13.94 16.95
N ASP A 356 -29.20 13.90 16.83
CA ASP A 356 -29.95 12.65 16.81
C ASP A 356 -29.70 11.83 15.54
N ALA A 357 -29.22 12.43 14.45
CA ALA A 357 -28.81 11.70 13.26
C ALA A 357 -27.57 10.84 13.53
N ASP A 358 -26.54 11.37 14.21
CA ASP A 358 -25.34 10.61 14.56
C ASP A 358 -25.67 9.50 15.56
N LEU A 359 -26.49 9.83 16.55
CA LEU A 359 -26.99 8.84 17.51
C LEU A 359 -27.74 7.70 16.81
N LEU A 360 -28.55 8.02 15.80
CA LEU A 360 -29.27 7.01 15.03
C LEU A 360 -28.33 6.16 14.17
N GLU A 361 -27.26 6.73 13.62
CA GLU A 361 -26.25 5.99 12.86
C GLU A 361 -25.57 4.92 13.73
N VAL A 362 -25.10 5.29 14.93
CA VAL A 362 -24.56 4.33 15.91
C VAL A 362 -25.60 3.26 16.26
N LEU A 363 -26.85 3.66 16.55
CA LEU A 363 -27.91 2.71 16.92
C LEU A 363 -28.32 1.77 15.78
N PHE A 364 -28.25 2.21 14.52
CA PHE A 364 -28.53 1.36 13.37
C PHE A 364 -27.41 0.36 13.10
N ASN A 365 -26.18 0.73 13.41
CA ASN A 365 -25.01 -0.13 13.23
C ASN A 365 -24.59 -0.88 14.50
N PHE A 366 -25.31 -0.71 15.61
CA PHE A 366 -24.97 -1.29 16.90
C PHE A 366 -24.78 -2.81 16.84
N GLY A 367 -23.60 -3.27 17.25
CA GLY A 367 -23.14 -4.65 17.21
C GLY A 367 -22.57 -5.11 15.87
N ASN A 368 -22.38 -4.21 14.90
CA ASN A 368 -21.67 -4.53 13.66
C ASN A 368 -20.16 -4.52 13.89
N GLY A 369 -19.46 -5.49 13.29
CA GLY A 369 -18.00 -5.63 13.37
C GLY A 369 -17.49 -6.30 14.65
N CYS A 370 -18.39 -6.70 15.55
CA CYS A 370 -18.11 -7.36 16.84
C CYS A 370 -18.18 -8.88 16.81
#